data_AF-A0A7Z8R4I8-F1
#
_entry.id   AF-A0A7Z8R4I8-F1
#
_cell.length_a   1.000
_cell.length_b   1.000
_cell.length_c   1.000
_cell.angle_alpha   90.00
_cell.angle_beta   90.00
_cell.angle_gamma   90.00
#
_symmetry.space_group_name_H-M   'P 1'
#
loop_
_entity.id
_entity.type
_entity.pdbx_description
1 polymer ?
#
loop_
_entity_poly.entity_id
_entity_poly.type
_entity_poly.pdbx_seq_one_letter_code
_entity_poly.pdbx_strand_id
1 'polypeptide(L)'
;MRQNPFQLHSLIHNNLLLAVALTVAPSSASAISVEALEKLIKEVKASEVATRERSNLNTTLINKAENNINLNKKNIKINKQGIEVFRKTLDKSSGDIETAQKTVQGLKVTHDSNNKGLIGQITLYTDKVTKIKETILPEEVAAIGTLSLRRCAGTHQVTWNKCVYKLGGKGPKGGIIFKIGHQGNHGSEVTPEDVITAPFGCLNVNFNGELKEYIGSGKDNTDVILNKKCTG
;
A
#
# COMPACT_ATOMS: atom_id res chain seq x y z
N MET A 1 -1.29 -7.08 -74.23
CA MET A 1 -1.26 -6.18 -75.41
C MET A 1 -2.52 -5.32 -75.39
N ARG A 2 -2.41 -4.06 -74.99
CA ARG A 2 -3.54 -3.11 -75.01
C ARG A 2 -3.34 -2.19 -76.22
N GLN A 3 -4.21 -2.32 -77.22
CA GLN A 3 -4.22 -1.40 -78.36
C GLN A 3 -4.59 0.00 -77.87
N ASN A 4 -3.85 1.00 -78.36
CA ASN A 4 -3.96 2.40 -77.97
C ASN A 4 -5.21 3.02 -78.63
N PRO A 5 -6.23 3.49 -77.88
CA PRO A 5 -7.49 3.98 -78.44
C PRO A 5 -7.34 5.24 -79.32
N PHE A 6 -6.19 5.90 -79.30
CA PHE A 6 -5.89 7.05 -80.16
C PHE A 6 -5.69 6.70 -81.64
N GLN A 7 -5.37 5.45 -81.99
CA GLN A 7 -5.23 5.03 -83.39
C GLN A 7 -6.59 4.91 -84.11
N LEU A 8 -7.68 4.67 -83.38
CA LEU A 8 -9.01 4.48 -83.99
C LEU A 8 -9.68 5.82 -84.38
N HIS A 9 -9.45 6.90 -83.62
CA HIS A 9 -10.09 8.20 -83.89
C HIS A 9 -9.49 8.95 -85.09
N SER A 10 -8.20 8.75 -85.38
CA SER A 10 -7.52 9.33 -86.55
C SER A 10 -8.05 8.73 -87.87
N LEU A 11 -8.33 7.42 -87.88
CA LEU A 11 -8.86 6.70 -89.05
C LEU A 11 -10.31 7.07 -89.41
N ILE A 12 -11.09 7.57 -88.45
CA ILE A 12 -12.49 7.98 -88.68
C ILE A 12 -12.58 9.39 -89.27
N HIS A 13 -11.68 10.31 -88.92
CA HIS A 13 -11.67 11.67 -89.48
C HIS A 13 -11.15 11.74 -90.93
N ASN A 14 -10.14 10.96 -91.28
CA ASN A 14 -9.61 10.95 -92.66
C ASN A 14 -10.61 10.34 -93.67
N ASN A 15 -11.47 9.42 -93.24
CA ASN A 15 -12.52 8.86 -94.11
C ASN A 15 -13.72 9.81 -94.28
N LEU A 16 -13.98 10.71 -93.33
CA LEU A 16 -15.09 11.66 -93.43
C LEU A 16 -14.77 12.81 -94.41
N LEU A 17 -13.52 13.27 -94.44
CA LEU A 17 -13.04 14.27 -95.41
C LEU A 17 -13.11 13.77 -96.86
N LEU A 18 -12.92 12.47 -97.08
CA LEU A 18 -13.05 11.85 -98.41
C LEU A 18 -14.52 11.60 -98.79
N ALA A 19 -15.41 11.36 -97.82
CA ALA A 19 -16.83 11.10 -98.05
C ALA A 19 -17.64 12.38 -98.40
N VAL A 20 -17.21 13.56 -97.93
CA VAL A 20 -17.83 14.84 -98.29
C VAL A 20 -17.56 15.23 -99.75
N ALA A 21 -16.54 14.65 -100.40
CA ALA A 21 -16.20 14.94 -101.79
C ALA A 21 -16.92 14.07 -102.84
N LEU A 22 -17.67 13.02 -102.46
CA LEU A 22 -18.06 11.96 -103.42
C LEU A 22 -19.52 11.46 -103.35
N THR A 23 -20.47 12.22 -102.77
CA THR A 23 -21.91 11.84 -102.79
C THR A 23 -22.84 12.90 -103.37
N VAL A 24 -22.38 13.68 -104.35
CA VAL A 24 -23.28 14.42 -105.25
C VAL A 24 -23.51 13.62 -106.51
N ALA A 25 -24.55 12.78 -106.51
CA ALA A 25 -25.18 12.33 -107.74
C ALA A 25 -25.88 13.54 -108.39
N PRO A 26 -25.76 13.75 -109.72
CA PRO A 26 -26.32 14.92 -110.38
C PRO A 26 -27.83 14.71 -110.55
N SER A 27 -28.60 15.13 -109.56
CA SER A 27 -29.99 15.54 -109.77
C SER A 27 -30.01 17.06 -109.73
N SER A 28 -30.79 17.68 -110.62
CA SER A 28 -30.82 19.10 -110.92
C SER A 28 -31.26 20.01 -109.76
N ALA A 29 -30.39 20.17 -108.76
CA ALA A 29 -30.53 21.10 -107.65
C ALA A 29 -29.15 21.70 -107.30
N SER A 30 -29.03 23.01 -107.51
CA SER A 30 -27.98 23.92 -107.01
C SER A 30 -26.51 23.45 -107.11
N ALA A 31 -25.81 23.92 -108.15
CA ALA A 31 -24.34 23.96 -108.12
C ALA A 31 -23.89 24.85 -106.94
N ILE A 32 -23.15 24.29 -105.99
CA ILE A 32 -22.53 25.05 -104.89
C ILE A 32 -21.50 26.00 -105.50
N SER A 33 -21.57 27.29 -105.19
CA SER A 33 -20.59 28.26 -105.69
C SER A 33 -19.22 28.03 -105.04
N VAL A 34 -18.15 28.43 -105.71
CA VAL A 34 -16.78 28.30 -105.20
C VAL A 34 -16.64 29.01 -103.84
N GLU A 35 -17.31 30.15 -103.66
CA GLU A 35 -17.32 30.91 -102.41
C GLU A 35 -17.98 30.12 -101.26
N ALA A 36 -19.02 29.35 -101.53
CA ALA A 36 -19.67 28.50 -100.53
C ALA A 36 -18.77 27.33 -100.11
N LEU A 37 -18.00 26.77 -101.04
CA LEU A 37 -17.02 25.73 -100.75
C LEU A 37 -15.85 26.27 -99.90
N GLU A 38 -15.34 27.46 -100.23
CA GLU A 38 -14.28 28.12 -99.45
C GLU A 38 -14.71 28.42 -98.01
N LYS A 39 -15.97 28.85 -97.82
CA LYS A 39 -16.55 29.06 -96.49
C LYS A 39 -16.59 27.77 -95.67
N LEU A 40 -17.05 26.66 -96.26
CA LEU A 40 -17.07 25.35 -95.59
C LEU A 40 -15.68 24.87 -95.20
N ILE A 41 -14.68 25.04 -96.09
CA ILE A 41 -13.28 24.68 -95.77
C ILE A 41 -12.76 25.47 -94.57
N LYS A 42 -13.09 26.77 -94.47
CA LYS A 42 -12.69 27.62 -93.34
C LYS A 42 -13.33 27.17 -92.03
N GLU A 43 -14.62 26.81 -92.06
CA GLU A 43 -15.37 26.32 -90.89
C GLU A 43 -14.83 24.95 -90.41
N VAL A 44 -14.53 24.02 -91.33
CA VAL A 44 -13.93 22.72 -90.99
C VAL A 44 -12.56 22.89 -90.34
N LYS A 45 -11.68 23.76 -90.89
CA LYS A 45 -10.37 24.05 -90.30
C LYS A 45 -10.49 24.64 -88.89
N ALA A 46 -11.44 25.56 -88.67
CA ALA A 46 -11.69 26.13 -87.35
C ALA A 46 -12.17 25.08 -86.34
N SER A 47 -13.06 24.17 -86.76
CA SER A 47 -13.54 23.05 -85.94
C SER A 47 -12.43 22.07 -85.57
N GLU A 48 -11.51 21.79 -86.50
CA GLU A 48 -10.35 20.94 -86.27
C GLU A 48 -9.42 21.54 -85.20
N VAL A 49 -9.11 22.85 -85.31
CA VAL A 49 -8.31 23.57 -84.32
C VAL A 49 -8.95 23.51 -82.92
N ALA A 50 -10.25 23.81 -82.82
CA ALA A 50 -10.99 23.75 -81.55
C ALA A 50 -11.03 22.33 -80.95
N THR A 51 -11.04 21.30 -81.80
CA THR A 51 -10.98 19.90 -81.35
C THR A 51 -9.59 19.53 -80.83
N ARG A 52 -8.53 20.00 -81.50
CA ARG A 52 -7.14 19.81 -81.05
C ARG A 52 -6.85 20.52 -79.73
N GLU A 53 -7.34 21.74 -79.55
CA GLU A 53 -7.22 22.48 -78.29
C GLU A 53 -7.90 21.76 -77.13
N ARG A 54 -9.13 21.25 -77.35
CA ARG A 54 -9.84 20.41 -76.36
C ARG A 54 -9.06 19.13 -76.02
N SER A 55 -8.47 18.48 -77.01
CA SER A 55 -7.64 17.29 -76.81
C SER A 55 -6.40 17.60 -75.95
N ASN A 56 -5.71 18.71 -76.23
CA ASN A 56 -4.57 19.16 -75.44
C ASN A 56 -4.96 19.48 -73.99
N LEU A 57 -6.07 20.20 -73.80
CA LEU A 57 -6.60 20.51 -72.47
C LEU A 57 -6.91 19.23 -71.69
N ASN A 58 -7.59 18.26 -72.31
CA ASN A 58 -7.90 16.97 -71.69
C ASN A 58 -6.63 16.22 -71.30
N THR A 59 -5.59 16.24 -72.14
CA THR A 59 -4.29 15.61 -71.84
C THR A 59 -3.64 16.26 -70.61
N THR A 60 -3.65 17.59 -70.51
CA THR A 60 -3.14 18.30 -69.33
C THR A 60 -3.91 17.93 -68.06
N LEU A 61 -5.24 17.85 -68.14
CA LEU A 61 -6.08 17.46 -67.00
C LEU A 61 -5.83 16.02 -66.56
N ILE A 62 -5.65 15.09 -67.51
CA ILE A 62 -5.29 13.69 -67.23
C ILE A 62 -3.94 13.62 -66.51
N ASN A 63 -2.91 14.30 -67.01
CA ASN A 63 -1.58 14.31 -66.38
C ASN A 63 -1.65 14.88 -64.95
N LYS A 64 -2.45 15.93 -64.73
CA LYS A 64 -2.67 16.48 -63.38
C LYS A 64 -3.37 15.47 -62.46
N ALA A 65 -4.38 14.77 -62.96
CA ALA A 65 -5.07 13.73 -62.20
C ALA A 65 -4.13 12.55 -61.85
N GLU A 66 -3.31 12.10 -62.78
CA GLU A 66 -2.33 11.04 -62.55
C GLU A 66 -1.30 11.41 -61.47
N ASN A 67 -0.80 12.66 -61.50
CA ASN A 67 0.09 13.16 -60.46
C ASN A 67 -0.58 13.15 -59.08
N ASN A 68 -1.83 13.62 -58.98
CA ASN A 68 -2.59 13.58 -57.73
C ASN A 68 -2.84 12.14 -57.23
N ILE A 69 -3.15 11.21 -58.14
CA ILE A 69 -3.32 9.80 -57.81
C ILE A 69 -2.02 9.21 -57.24
N ASN A 70 -0.86 9.55 -57.83
CA ASN A 70 0.43 9.07 -57.37
C ASN A 70 0.81 9.63 -55.99
N LEU A 71 0.54 10.92 -55.75
CA LEU A 71 0.70 11.53 -54.43
C LEU A 71 -0.20 10.84 -53.39
N ASN A 72 -1.47 10.61 -53.71
CA ASN A 72 -2.40 9.92 -52.82
C ASN A 72 -1.96 8.49 -52.50
N LYS A 73 -1.46 7.74 -53.50
CA LYS A 73 -0.88 6.40 -53.28
C LYS A 73 0.29 6.43 -52.29
N LYS A 74 1.17 7.43 -52.41
CA LYS A 74 2.30 7.61 -51.48
C LYS A 74 1.80 7.91 -50.07
N ASN A 75 0.82 8.80 -49.92
CA ASN A 75 0.24 9.14 -48.62
C ASN A 75 -0.46 7.94 -47.96
N ILE A 76 -1.21 7.14 -48.73
CA ILE A 76 -1.84 5.90 -48.23
C ILE A 76 -0.77 4.92 -47.71
N LYS A 77 0.37 4.79 -48.41
CA LYS A 77 1.47 3.93 -47.96
C LYS A 77 2.05 4.42 -46.63
N ILE A 78 2.29 5.72 -46.49
CA ILE A 78 2.81 6.34 -45.25
C ILE A 78 1.81 6.11 -44.11
N ASN A 79 0.52 6.38 -44.35
CA ASN A 79 -0.53 6.19 -43.34
C ASN A 79 -0.62 4.72 -42.90
N LYS A 80 -0.52 3.77 -43.83
CA LYS A 80 -0.51 2.34 -43.51
C LYS A 80 0.68 1.96 -42.62
N GLN A 81 1.86 2.50 -42.91
CA GLN A 81 3.04 2.28 -42.07
C GLN A 81 2.86 2.90 -40.67
N GLY A 82 2.30 4.10 -40.59
CA GLY A 82 1.97 4.75 -39.31
C GLY A 82 0.99 3.93 -38.46
N ILE A 83 -0.08 3.43 -39.08
CA ILE A 83 -1.08 2.57 -38.41
C ILE A 83 -0.43 1.30 -37.86
N GLU A 84 0.48 0.68 -38.59
CA GLU A 84 1.19 -0.53 -38.15
C GLU A 84 2.08 -0.26 -36.94
N VAL A 85 2.76 0.90 -36.90
CA VAL A 85 3.55 1.32 -35.74
C VAL A 85 2.64 1.54 -34.53
N PHE A 86 1.53 2.27 -34.71
CA PHE A 86 0.55 2.49 -33.64
C PHE A 86 -0.01 1.19 -33.08
N ARG A 87 -0.31 0.21 -33.94
CA ARG A 87 -0.77 -1.12 -33.54
C ARG A 87 0.24 -1.82 -32.62
N LYS A 88 1.52 -1.85 -33.02
CA LYS A 88 2.58 -2.45 -32.20
C LYS A 88 2.74 -1.78 -30.84
N THR A 89 2.62 -0.45 -30.79
CA THR A 89 2.65 0.29 -29.52
C THR A 89 1.45 -0.09 -28.65
N LEU A 90 0.26 -0.21 -29.23
CA LEU A 90 -0.95 -0.59 -28.51
C LEU A 90 -0.87 -2.02 -27.95
N ASP A 91 -0.36 -2.98 -28.73
CA ASP A 91 -0.15 -4.36 -28.28
C ASP A 91 0.85 -4.42 -27.11
N LYS A 92 1.94 -3.63 -27.19
CA LYS A 92 2.90 -3.52 -26.08
C LYS A 92 2.25 -2.95 -24.83
N SER A 93 1.54 -1.82 -24.95
CA SER A 93 0.84 -1.21 -23.82
C SER A 93 -0.20 -2.14 -23.19
N SER A 94 -0.89 -2.96 -23.99
CA SER A 94 -1.80 -3.99 -23.48
C SER A 94 -1.07 -5.02 -22.61
N GLY A 95 0.08 -5.51 -23.05
CA GLY A 95 0.90 -6.44 -22.27
C GLY A 95 1.45 -5.84 -20.96
N ASP A 96 1.83 -4.56 -21.00
CA ASP A 96 2.28 -3.83 -19.81
C ASP A 96 1.13 -3.68 -18.79
N ILE A 97 -0.09 -3.38 -19.26
CA ILE A 97 -1.30 -3.29 -18.41
C ILE A 97 -1.64 -4.64 -17.76
N GLU A 98 -1.59 -5.74 -18.51
CA GLU A 98 -1.83 -7.09 -17.97
C GLU A 98 -0.81 -7.45 -16.87
N THR A 99 0.45 -7.08 -17.08
CA THR A 99 1.52 -7.29 -16.09
C THR A 99 1.27 -6.49 -14.83
N ALA A 100 0.95 -5.20 -14.97
CA ALA A 100 0.60 -4.34 -13.84
C ALA A 100 -0.61 -4.88 -13.05
N GLN A 101 -1.63 -5.38 -13.75
CA GLN A 101 -2.81 -5.99 -13.12
C GLN A 101 -2.43 -7.21 -12.28
N LYS A 102 -1.57 -8.10 -12.78
CA LYS A 102 -1.08 -9.27 -12.03
C LYS A 102 -0.31 -8.84 -10.79
N THR A 103 0.57 -7.84 -10.90
CA THR A 103 1.32 -7.29 -9.76
C THR A 103 0.39 -6.72 -8.69
N VAL A 104 -0.61 -5.92 -9.08
CA VAL A 104 -1.60 -5.35 -8.15
C VAL A 104 -2.40 -6.46 -7.43
N GLN A 105 -2.84 -7.48 -8.17
CA GLN A 105 -3.52 -8.64 -7.57
C GLN A 105 -2.63 -9.38 -6.57
N GLY A 106 -1.35 -9.61 -6.91
CA GLY A 106 -0.39 -10.23 -6.01
C GLY A 106 -0.20 -9.44 -4.71
N LEU A 107 0.00 -8.13 -4.81
CA LEU A 107 0.13 -7.24 -3.64
C LEU A 107 -1.12 -7.26 -2.75
N LYS A 108 -2.32 -7.27 -3.34
CA LYS A 108 -3.58 -7.37 -2.59
C LYS A 108 -3.65 -8.67 -1.78
N VAL A 109 -3.35 -9.81 -2.41
CA VAL A 109 -3.37 -11.12 -1.75
C VAL A 109 -2.36 -11.17 -0.60
N THR A 110 -1.15 -10.63 -0.79
CA THR A 110 -0.14 -10.57 0.27
C THR A 110 -0.58 -9.71 1.44
N HIS A 111 -1.16 -8.53 1.19
CA HIS A 111 -1.65 -7.65 2.25
C HIS A 111 -2.78 -8.31 3.06
N ASP A 112 -3.74 -8.94 2.39
CA ASP A 112 -4.85 -9.65 3.04
C ASP A 112 -4.35 -10.81 3.91
N SER A 113 -3.36 -11.57 3.44
CA SER A 113 -2.74 -12.66 4.21
C SER A 113 -2.03 -12.16 5.46
N ASN A 114 -1.21 -11.11 5.33
CA ASN A 114 -0.48 -10.52 6.46
C ASN A 114 -1.43 -9.96 7.52
N ASN A 115 -2.50 -9.28 7.09
CA ASN A 115 -3.51 -8.75 8.01
C ASN A 115 -4.21 -9.87 8.79
N LYS A 116 -4.59 -10.97 8.13
CA LYS A 116 -5.16 -12.15 8.82
C LYS A 116 -4.19 -12.75 9.83
N GLY A 117 -2.91 -12.86 9.48
CA GLY A 117 -1.87 -13.35 10.39
C GLY A 117 -1.71 -12.48 11.64
N LEU A 118 -1.70 -11.15 11.47
CA LEU A 118 -1.62 -10.20 12.59
C LEU A 118 -2.87 -10.25 13.48
N ILE A 119 -4.07 -10.29 12.90
CA ILE A 119 -5.32 -10.43 13.66
C ILE A 119 -5.29 -11.71 14.50
N GLY A 120 -4.85 -12.84 13.93
CA GLY A 120 -4.73 -14.10 14.67
C GLY A 120 -3.78 -14.00 15.87
N GLN A 121 -2.63 -13.35 15.71
CA GLN A 121 -1.71 -13.11 16.83
C GLN A 121 -2.31 -12.20 17.90
N ILE A 122 -2.97 -11.11 17.50
CA ILE A 122 -3.63 -10.18 18.43
C ILE A 122 -4.72 -10.91 19.22
N THR A 123 -5.53 -11.76 18.58
CA THR A 123 -6.54 -12.58 19.26
C THR A 123 -5.88 -13.50 20.29
N LEU A 124 -4.81 -14.21 19.94
CA LEU A 124 -4.07 -15.08 20.87
C LEU A 124 -3.52 -14.31 22.08
N TYR A 125 -3.00 -13.11 21.88
CA TYR A 125 -2.53 -12.28 22.99
C TYR A 125 -3.68 -11.77 23.85
N THR A 126 -4.81 -11.39 23.23
CA THR A 126 -6.02 -10.95 23.92
C THR A 126 -6.60 -12.06 24.81
N ASP A 127 -6.64 -13.30 24.32
CA ASP A 127 -7.08 -14.47 25.09
C ASP A 127 -6.18 -14.73 26.29
N LYS A 128 -4.85 -14.65 26.10
CA LYS A 128 -3.88 -14.81 27.20
C LYS A 128 -4.06 -13.74 28.28
N VAL A 129 -4.24 -12.47 27.89
CA VAL A 129 -4.46 -11.36 28.82
C VAL A 129 -5.78 -11.55 29.57
N THR A 130 -6.84 -11.98 28.89
CA THR A 130 -8.15 -12.24 29.51
C THR A 130 -8.07 -13.36 30.54
N LYS A 131 -7.40 -14.46 30.21
CA LYS A 131 -7.17 -15.57 31.15
C LYS A 131 -6.36 -15.15 32.37
N ILE A 132 -5.35 -14.30 32.19
CA ILE A 132 -4.59 -13.72 33.31
C ILE A 132 -5.49 -12.87 34.20
N LYS A 133 -6.35 -12.02 33.60
CA LYS A 133 -7.32 -11.19 34.34
C LYS A 133 -8.27 -12.05 35.19
N GLU A 134 -8.79 -13.14 34.63
CA GLU A 134 -9.67 -14.08 35.34
C GLU A 134 -8.95 -14.87 36.45
N THR A 135 -7.65 -15.14 36.27
CA THR A 135 -6.85 -15.86 37.28
C THR A 135 -6.44 -14.95 38.44
N ILE A 136 -6.30 -13.64 38.20
CA ILE A 136 -5.79 -12.68 39.18
C ILE A 136 -6.91 -11.96 39.93
N LEU A 137 -8.07 -11.74 39.30
CA LEU A 137 -9.19 -11.07 39.95
C LEU A 137 -10.14 -12.10 40.56
N PRO A 138 -10.26 -12.18 41.89
CA PRO A 138 -11.31 -12.99 42.49
C PRO A 138 -12.68 -12.46 42.07
N GLU A 139 -13.58 -13.39 41.79
CA GLU A 139 -15.01 -13.16 41.55
C GLU A 139 -15.58 -12.43 42.78
N GLU A 140 -16.04 -11.20 42.57
CA GLU A 140 -16.69 -10.29 43.52
C GLU A 140 -16.48 -10.58 45.01
N VAL A 141 -15.35 -10.14 45.57
CA VAL A 141 -15.26 -10.00 47.02
C VAL A 141 -15.76 -8.61 47.37
N ALA A 142 -17.03 -8.53 47.81
CA ALA A 142 -17.59 -7.37 48.47
C ALA A 142 -16.80 -7.08 49.76
N ALA A 143 -15.66 -6.41 49.66
CA ALA A 143 -14.90 -5.98 50.81
C ALA A 143 -14.08 -4.73 50.50
N ILE A 144 -14.43 -3.65 51.19
CA ILE A 144 -13.60 -2.47 51.39
C ILE A 144 -12.33 -2.93 52.12
N GLY A 145 -11.33 -3.36 51.36
CA GLY A 145 -10.06 -3.86 51.86
C GLY A 145 -9.10 -4.05 50.69
N THR A 146 -8.15 -3.14 50.56
CA THR A 146 -7.14 -3.15 49.49
C THR A 146 -6.36 -4.47 49.53
N LEU A 147 -6.62 -5.38 48.58
CA LEU A 147 -5.81 -6.57 48.34
C LEU A 147 -4.39 -6.13 47.95
N SER A 148 -3.45 -6.21 48.87
CA SER A 148 -2.03 -5.88 48.62
C SER A 148 -1.19 -7.15 48.58
N LEU A 149 -0.57 -7.44 47.43
CA LEU A 149 0.47 -8.46 47.31
C LEU A 149 1.64 -8.09 48.24
N ARG A 150 2.04 -8.97 49.17
CA ARG A 150 3.17 -8.71 50.08
C ARG A 150 4.23 -9.78 49.96
N ARG A 151 5.50 -9.36 49.91
CA ARG A 151 6.66 -10.24 50.05
C ARG A 151 6.98 -10.41 51.54
N CYS A 152 7.10 -11.65 52.01
CA CYS A 152 7.37 -11.94 53.42
C CYS A 152 8.83 -11.71 53.79
N ALA A 153 9.06 -10.95 54.88
CA ALA A 153 10.39 -10.59 55.36
C ALA A 153 11.25 -11.84 55.63
N GLY A 154 12.50 -11.83 55.15
CA GLY A 154 13.41 -12.97 55.28
C GLY A 154 13.13 -14.15 54.35
N THR A 155 12.18 -14.02 53.41
CA THR A 155 11.86 -15.08 52.43
C THR A 155 11.73 -14.54 51.00
N HIS A 156 11.66 -15.44 50.03
CA HIS A 156 11.25 -15.15 48.65
C HIS A 156 9.75 -15.42 48.42
N GLN A 157 8.98 -15.65 49.48
CA GLN A 157 7.56 -15.94 49.39
C GLN A 157 6.75 -14.65 49.21
N VAL A 158 5.80 -14.69 48.28
CA VAL A 158 4.82 -13.62 48.04
C VAL A 158 3.44 -14.17 48.34
N THR A 159 2.68 -13.50 49.21
CA THR A 159 1.35 -13.95 49.63
C THR A 159 0.32 -12.82 49.55
N TRP A 160 -0.94 -13.18 49.34
CA TRP A 160 -2.05 -12.24 49.18
C TRP A 160 -2.62 -11.70 50.50
N ASN A 161 -2.34 -12.33 51.64
CA ASN A 161 -3.02 -12.01 52.89
C ASN A 161 -2.10 -11.92 54.13
N LYS A 162 -1.27 -12.92 54.42
CA LYS A 162 -0.51 -12.99 55.68
C LYS A 162 0.86 -13.67 55.52
N CYS A 163 1.84 -13.19 56.29
CA CYS A 163 3.13 -13.83 56.49
C CYS A 163 3.12 -14.53 57.85
N VAL A 164 3.62 -15.77 57.91
CA VAL A 164 3.78 -16.50 59.17
C VAL A 164 5.17 -16.19 59.73
N TYR A 165 5.19 -15.56 60.90
CA TYR A 165 6.40 -15.19 61.62
C TYR A 165 6.99 -16.36 62.41
N LYS A 166 8.31 -16.33 62.64
CA LYS A 166 9.07 -17.32 63.41
C LYS A 166 9.90 -16.64 64.49
N LEU A 167 10.06 -17.29 65.65
CA LEU A 167 10.88 -16.79 66.75
C LEU A 167 12.34 -16.63 66.26
N GLY A 168 12.96 -15.52 66.62
CA GLY A 168 14.30 -15.15 66.12
C GLY A 168 14.32 -14.67 64.66
N GLY A 169 13.21 -14.75 63.93
CA GLY A 169 13.08 -14.24 62.58
C GLY A 169 12.95 -12.71 62.53
N LYS A 170 13.00 -12.16 61.32
CA LYS A 170 12.86 -10.73 61.07
C LYS A 170 11.39 -10.34 60.96
N GLY A 171 10.96 -9.36 61.76
CA GLY A 171 9.60 -8.85 61.75
C GLY A 171 9.35 -7.75 60.72
N PRO A 172 8.12 -7.23 60.65
CA PRO A 172 7.73 -6.20 59.68
C PRO A 172 8.51 -4.90 59.78
N LYS A 173 8.95 -4.51 60.99
CA LYS A 173 9.77 -3.32 61.21
C LYS A 173 11.26 -3.59 61.04
N GLY A 174 11.66 -4.83 60.78
CA GLY A 174 13.04 -5.23 60.56
C GLY A 174 13.82 -5.58 61.84
N GLY A 175 13.15 -5.61 62.98
CA GLY A 175 13.62 -6.13 64.25
C GLY A 175 13.49 -7.66 64.38
N ILE A 176 13.84 -8.16 65.56
CA ILE A 176 13.81 -9.59 65.89
C ILE A 176 12.50 -9.93 66.59
N ILE A 177 11.84 -10.99 66.13
CA ILE A 177 10.59 -11.47 66.74
C ILE A 177 10.93 -12.31 67.97
N PHE A 178 10.51 -11.84 69.14
CA PHE A 178 10.78 -12.49 70.43
C PHE A 178 9.54 -13.13 71.06
N LYS A 179 8.34 -12.83 70.54
CA LYS A 179 7.09 -13.48 70.94
C LYS A 179 6.23 -13.77 69.73
N ILE A 180 5.62 -14.95 69.71
CA ILE A 180 4.66 -15.34 68.69
C ILE A 180 3.28 -15.54 69.32
N GLY A 181 2.28 -14.94 68.69
CA GLY A 181 0.86 -15.18 68.94
C GLY A 181 0.29 -16.25 68.03
N HIS A 182 -1.03 -16.35 67.98
CA HIS A 182 -1.77 -17.44 67.34
C HIS A 182 -1.20 -17.86 65.96
N GLN A 183 -0.62 -19.07 65.91
CA GLN A 183 -0.08 -19.72 64.71
C GLN A 183 0.97 -18.90 63.93
N GLY A 184 1.69 -17.97 64.56
CA GLY A 184 2.69 -17.15 63.86
C GLY A 184 2.12 -15.96 63.08
N ASN A 185 0.81 -15.71 63.15
CA ASN A 185 0.19 -14.60 62.41
C ASN A 185 0.44 -13.23 63.08
N HIS A 186 0.69 -13.23 64.39
CA HIS A 186 0.92 -12.05 65.20
C HIS A 186 2.10 -12.32 66.13
N GLY A 187 2.70 -11.29 66.70
CA GLY A 187 3.83 -11.42 67.60
C GLY A 187 4.31 -10.08 68.12
N SER A 188 5.32 -10.13 68.98
CA SER A 188 6.05 -8.95 69.40
C SER A 188 7.44 -8.98 68.78
N GLU A 189 7.81 -7.84 68.20
CA GLU A 189 9.09 -7.57 67.56
C GLU A 189 9.83 -6.54 68.39
N VAL A 190 11.14 -6.69 68.52
CA VAL A 190 12.03 -5.66 69.07
C VAL A 190 12.95 -5.18 67.96
N THR A 191 12.91 -3.89 67.66
CA THR A 191 13.81 -3.24 66.70
C THR A 191 15.04 -2.68 67.42
N PRO A 192 16.16 -2.42 66.72
CA PRO A 192 17.30 -1.73 67.32
C PRO A 192 16.92 -0.37 67.94
N GLU A 193 15.90 0.29 67.42
CA GLU A 193 15.37 1.55 67.93
C GLU A 193 14.58 1.39 69.23
N ASP A 194 13.94 0.22 69.45
CA ASP A 194 13.25 -0.11 70.70
C ASP A 194 14.23 -0.42 71.85
N VAL A 195 15.48 -0.74 71.51
CA VAL A 195 16.56 -0.90 72.49
C VAL A 195 17.11 0.48 72.84
N ILE A 196 16.27 1.30 73.46
CA ILE A 196 16.69 2.58 74.04
C ILE A 196 17.48 2.26 75.31
N THR A 197 18.61 2.95 75.51
CA THR A 197 19.37 2.93 76.75
C THR A 197 18.55 3.62 77.84
N ALA A 198 17.60 2.91 78.44
CA ALA A 198 16.89 3.39 79.62
C ALA A 198 17.76 3.11 80.86
N PRO A 199 17.82 4.05 81.84
CA PRO A 199 18.41 3.74 83.13
C PRO A 199 17.65 2.55 83.73
N PHE A 200 18.37 1.46 83.99
CA PHE A 200 17.84 0.20 84.49
C PHE A 200 18.59 -0.15 85.77
N GLY A 201 17.85 -0.46 86.84
CA GLY A 201 18.41 -0.67 88.17
C GLY A 201 17.65 0.14 89.23
N CYS A 202 18.34 0.45 90.33
CA CYS A 202 17.78 1.14 91.48
C CYS A 202 18.48 2.47 91.71
N LEU A 203 17.70 3.49 92.08
CA LEU A 203 18.24 4.82 92.32
C LEU A 203 19.26 4.77 93.46
N ASN A 204 20.42 5.39 93.27
CA ASN A 204 21.52 5.45 94.24
C ASN A 204 22.09 4.10 94.69
N VAL A 205 21.81 3.00 93.97
CA VAL A 205 22.44 1.70 94.23
C VAL A 205 23.53 1.47 93.20
N ASN A 206 24.76 1.28 93.68
CA ASN A 206 25.87 0.88 92.84
C ASN A 206 25.86 -0.65 92.69
N PHE A 207 25.76 -1.12 91.44
CA PHE A 207 25.78 -2.55 91.11
C PHE A 207 27.20 -3.08 90.82
N ASN A 208 28.26 -2.27 90.91
CA ASN A 208 29.66 -2.69 90.72
C ASN A 208 29.92 -3.51 89.43
N GLY A 209 29.16 -3.25 88.36
CA GLY A 209 29.26 -4.01 87.11
C GLY A 209 28.62 -5.41 87.13
N GLU A 210 27.85 -5.75 88.16
CA GLU A 210 27.10 -7.02 88.25
C GLU A 210 25.97 -7.10 87.19
N LEU A 211 25.50 -5.97 86.66
CA LEU A 211 24.51 -5.92 85.58
C LEU A 211 25.18 -6.16 84.23
N LYS A 212 24.59 -7.06 83.44
CA LYS A 212 25.07 -7.45 82.11
C LYS A 212 24.29 -6.72 81.01
N GLU A 213 24.97 -6.10 80.06
CA GLU A 213 24.36 -5.23 79.04
C GLU A 213 23.97 -5.93 77.72
N TYR A 214 24.00 -7.27 77.66
CA TYR A 214 23.66 -8.02 76.44
C TYR A 214 22.21 -8.53 76.42
N ILE A 215 21.65 -8.72 75.22
CA ILE A 215 20.29 -9.27 75.04
C ILE A 215 20.20 -10.69 75.63
N GLY A 216 19.22 -10.91 76.51
CA GLY A 216 18.99 -12.20 77.17
C GLY A 216 19.48 -12.26 78.62
N SER A 217 20.23 -11.27 79.10
CA SER A 217 20.66 -11.16 80.51
C SER A 217 19.55 -10.71 81.47
N GLY A 218 18.34 -10.42 80.98
CA GLY A 218 17.29 -9.76 81.75
C GLY A 218 16.93 -10.50 83.04
N LYS A 219 16.91 -11.84 83.03
CA LYS A 219 16.67 -12.64 84.23
C LYS A 219 17.78 -12.46 85.26
N ASP A 220 19.04 -12.68 84.87
CA ASP A 220 20.21 -12.53 85.75
C ASP A 220 20.25 -11.12 86.36
N ASN A 221 20.02 -10.10 85.54
CA ASN A 221 19.98 -8.71 85.99
C ASN A 221 18.82 -8.45 86.97
N THR A 222 17.65 -9.04 86.72
CA THR A 222 16.49 -8.95 87.63
C THR A 222 16.83 -9.61 88.97
N ASP A 223 17.46 -10.79 88.95
CA ASP A 223 17.84 -11.52 90.15
C ASP A 223 18.89 -10.73 90.97
N VAL A 224 19.88 -10.10 90.31
CA VAL A 224 20.84 -9.17 90.95
C VAL A 224 20.12 -7.99 91.63
N ILE A 225 19.18 -7.36 90.92
CA ILE A 225 18.40 -6.22 91.45
C ILE A 225 17.57 -6.62 92.67
N LEU A 226 16.85 -7.74 92.59
CA LEU A 226 16.05 -8.25 93.70
C LEU A 226 16.93 -8.54 94.94
N ASN A 227 18.14 -9.06 94.73
CA ASN A 227 19.07 -9.36 95.81
C ASN A 227 19.64 -8.11 96.50
N LYS A 228 19.75 -6.97 95.79
CA LYS A 228 20.18 -5.69 96.39
C LYS A 228 19.10 -5.02 97.24
N LYS A 229 17.89 -5.61 97.34
CA LYS A 229 16.76 -5.13 98.17
C LYS A 229 16.46 -3.65 97.98
N CYS A 230 16.31 -3.24 96.73
CA CYS A 230 15.99 -1.86 96.41
C CYS A 230 14.72 -1.40 97.13
N THR A 231 14.81 -0.30 97.85
CA THR A 231 13.66 0.38 98.45
C THR A 231 13.33 1.55 97.54
N GLY A 232 12.14 1.52 96.95
CA GLY A 232 11.63 2.63 96.12
C GLY A 232 11.24 3.81 97.00
#